data_AF-A0A0C5GIG1-F1
#
_entry.id   AF-A0A0C5GIG1-F1
#
_cell.length_a   1.000
_cell.length_b   1.000
_cell.length_c   1.000
_cell.angle_alpha   90.00
_cell.angle_beta   90.00
_cell.angle_gamma   90.00
#
_symmetry.space_group_name_H-M   'P 1'
#
loop_
_entity.id
_entity.type
_entity.pdbx_description
1 polymer ?
#
loop_
_entity_poly.entity_id
_entity_poly.type
_entity_poly.pdbx_seq_one_letter_code
_entity_poly.pdbx_strand_id
1 'polypeptide(L)'
;MTAPSTTAPGGAAESLVSPVNSHNEWDPLEEIIVGRLDGATIPSNHPVVACNIPPWAARLQGLAAGFKYPRVLVERAQQELDEFVALLRSLGVTVTRPDAVDHRKRFGTPDWTSRGFCNTCPRDSMLVIGDEIIETPMAWPCRYFETHSYRTILKDYFRRGARWTSAPKPQLTDELFASDFRVPGPGEPMRYILTEFEPVFDAADFVRAGRDLFVTRSNVTNRMGIDWLRRHLGPGYRVHEIPSRCRTPMHIDTTFVLLAPGKALVNPEYIDVDHLPEVLDSWDILVAPEPDPIDEHLLKVTSLCGKWLSMNVLMVDEKRVIAERHHTGMLRALEKWGFEPIPCDLLHYAPFGGSFHCATLDVRRRGELESYFD
;
A
#
# COMPACT_ATOMS: atom_id res chain seq x y z
N MET A 1 -45.62 21.64 46.98
CA MET A 1 -45.49 21.49 45.53
C MET A 1 -44.25 20.66 45.26
N THR A 2 -44.43 19.35 45.13
CA THR A 2 -43.38 18.38 44.81
C THR A 2 -43.41 18.15 43.30
N ALA A 3 -42.35 18.55 42.59
CA ALA A 3 -42.18 18.27 41.18
C ALA A 3 -41.81 16.79 40.99
N PRO A 4 -42.36 16.08 39.98
CA PRO A 4 -41.94 14.71 39.70
C PRO A 4 -40.58 14.73 38.98
N SER A 5 -39.64 13.97 39.52
CA SER A 5 -38.40 13.59 38.84
C SER A 5 -38.76 12.55 37.76
N THR A 6 -38.70 12.94 36.50
CA THR A 6 -38.72 12.01 35.37
C THR A 6 -37.28 11.61 35.04
N THR A 7 -36.83 10.49 35.60
CA THR A 7 -35.68 9.74 35.11
C THR A 7 -36.02 9.14 33.76
N ALA A 8 -35.46 9.70 32.68
CA ALA A 8 -35.47 9.03 31.38
C ALA A 8 -34.64 7.74 31.47
N PRO A 9 -35.12 6.60 30.93
CA PRO A 9 -34.33 5.39 30.90
C PRO A 9 -33.17 5.60 29.92
N GLY A 10 -31.95 5.47 30.43
CA GLY A 10 -30.75 5.40 29.59
C GLY A 10 -30.86 4.18 28.69
N GLY A 11 -31.23 4.41 27.42
CA GLY A 11 -31.09 3.40 26.39
C GLY A 11 -29.64 2.98 26.35
N ALA A 12 -29.37 1.69 26.59
CA ALA A 12 -28.08 1.11 26.29
C ALA A 12 -27.79 1.43 24.81
N ALA A 13 -26.79 2.26 24.55
CA ALA A 13 -26.35 2.51 23.20
C ALA A 13 -25.97 1.15 22.61
N GLU A 14 -26.69 0.69 21.58
CA GLU A 14 -26.28 -0.48 20.82
C GLU A 14 -24.82 -0.27 20.41
N SER A 15 -23.96 -1.24 20.73
CA SER A 15 -22.56 -1.19 20.33
C SER A 15 -22.53 -1.15 18.81
N LEU A 16 -22.07 -0.02 18.25
CA LEU A 16 -21.91 0.11 16.81
C LEU A 16 -20.97 -0.99 16.31
N VAL A 17 -21.43 -1.78 15.34
CA VAL A 17 -20.58 -2.74 14.65
C VAL A 17 -19.75 -1.95 13.63
N SER A 18 -18.44 -1.85 13.87
CA SER A 18 -17.53 -1.11 12.99
C SER A 18 -17.63 -1.63 11.55
N PRO A 19 -17.76 -0.76 10.54
CA PRO A 19 -17.71 -1.18 9.15
C PRO A 19 -16.30 -1.52 8.67
N VAL A 20 -15.29 -1.15 9.46
CA VAL A 20 -13.88 -1.49 9.27
C VAL A 20 -13.61 -2.74 10.08
N ASN A 21 -13.13 -3.79 9.43
CA ASN A 21 -12.68 -5.01 10.09
C ASN A 21 -11.82 -5.81 9.09
N SER A 22 -10.49 -5.70 9.17
CA SER A 22 -9.59 -6.52 8.34
C SER A 22 -8.33 -6.89 9.12
N HIS A 23 -8.07 -8.20 9.25
CA HIS A 23 -7.00 -8.76 10.07
C HIS A 23 -5.83 -9.34 9.26
N ASN A 24 -6.05 -9.68 7.99
CA ASN A 24 -5.05 -10.31 7.13
C ASN A 24 -5.29 -9.94 5.65
N GLU A 25 -4.47 -10.46 4.75
CA GLU A 25 -4.55 -10.15 3.32
C GLU A 25 -5.49 -11.06 2.52
N TRP A 26 -6.12 -12.10 3.12
CA TRP A 26 -6.77 -13.19 2.36
C TRP A 26 -8.18 -13.57 2.82
N ASP A 27 -8.66 -13.14 3.99
CA ASP A 27 -10.04 -13.44 4.41
C ASP A 27 -11.05 -12.92 3.38
N PRO A 28 -12.25 -13.53 3.25
CA PRO A 28 -13.24 -13.14 2.26
C PRO A 28 -13.54 -11.63 2.26
N LEU A 29 -13.22 -10.97 1.15
CA LEU A 29 -13.31 -9.53 0.97
C LEU A 29 -14.77 -9.05 0.87
N GLU A 30 -15.13 -8.02 1.63
CA GLU A 30 -16.48 -7.46 1.66
C GLU A 30 -16.55 -5.98 1.25
N GLU A 31 -15.56 -5.17 1.65
CA GLU A 31 -15.49 -3.75 1.33
C GLU A 31 -14.06 -3.30 1.07
N ILE A 32 -13.87 -2.50 0.02
CA ILE A 32 -12.56 -2.07 -0.45
C ILE A 32 -12.62 -0.62 -0.97
N ILE A 33 -11.58 0.16 -0.65
CA ILE A 33 -11.35 1.45 -1.29
C ILE A 33 -10.48 1.21 -2.52
N VAL A 34 -10.86 1.76 -3.68
CA VAL A 34 -10.05 1.74 -4.91
C VAL A 34 -9.58 3.16 -5.23
N GLY A 35 -8.29 3.32 -5.58
CA GLY A 35 -7.70 4.61 -5.92
C GLY A 35 -8.32 5.29 -7.15
N ARG A 36 -7.86 6.50 -7.48
CA ARG A 36 -8.32 7.31 -8.63
C ARG A 36 -7.16 7.94 -9.38
N LEU A 37 -7.32 8.05 -10.70
CA LEU A 37 -6.40 8.72 -11.61
C LEU A 37 -6.71 10.22 -11.79
N ASP A 38 -7.91 10.66 -11.38
CA ASP A 38 -8.33 12.05 -11.55
C ASP A 38 -7.35 13.04 -10.95
N GLY A 39 -6.93 14.00 -11.78
CA GLY A 39 -6.05 15.07 -11.32
C GLY A 39 -4.61 14.64 -11.05
N ALA A 40 -4.24 13.37 -11.30
CA ALA A 40 -2.88 12.88 -11.11
C ALA A 40 -1.86 13.75 -11.86
N THR A 41 -0.76 14.03 -11.17
CA THR A 41 0.37 14.83 -11.68
C THR A 41 1.68 14.09 -11.48
N ILE A 42 2.66 14.39 -12.31
CA ILE A 42 4.02 13.86 -12.15
C ILE A 42 4.59 14.34 -10.81
N PRO A 43 5.21 13.45 -10.00
CA PRO A 43 5.58 13.76 -8.63
C PRO A 43 6.65 14.86 -8.54
N SER A 44 6.76 15.48 -7.36
CA SER A 44 7.70 16.58 -7.11
C SER A 44 9.15 16.13 -7.30
N ASN A 45 10.00 17.06 -7.76
CA ASN A 45 11.44 16.84 -7.81
C ASN A 45 12.06 16.89 -6.40
N HIS A 46 12.06 15.76 -5.69
CA HIS A 46 12.64 15.62 -4.35
C HIS A 46 13.56 14.39 -4.30
N PRO A 47 14.69 14.39 -3.56
CA PRO A 47 15.62 13.26 -3.49
C PRO A 47 14.96 11.92 -3.17
N VAL A 48 14.05 11.89 -2.19
CA VAL A 48 13.29 10.68 -1.79
C VAL A 48 12.36 10.14 -2.88
N VAL A 49 11.98 10.99 -3.84
CA VAL A 49 11.20 10.58 -5.02
C VAL A 49 12.15 10.02 -6.08
N ALA A 50 13.22 10.77 -6.36
CA ALA A 50 14.18 10.46 -7.43
C ALA A 50 15.01 9.19 -7.17
N CYS A 51 15.24 8.81 -5.92
CA CYS A 51 16.10 7.67 -5.58
C CYS A 51 15.55 6.30 -6.01
N ASN A 52 14.26 6.21 -6.33
CA ASN A 52 13.59 4.96 -6.68
C ASN A 52 13.50 4.71 -8.19
N ILE A 53 14.01 5.64 -9.00
CA ILE A 53 13.99 5.54 -10.46
C ILE A 53 15.39 5.78 -11.05
N PRO A 54 15.67 5.29 -12.27
CA PRO A 54 16.95 5.51 -12.92
C PRO A 54 17.33 7.00 -13.03
N PRO A 55 18.62 7.38 -12.92
CA PRO A 55 19.03 8.80 -12.89
C PRO A 55 18.57 9.63 -14.10
N TRP A 56 18.56 9.04 -15.30
CA TRP A 56 18.08 9.70 -16.50
C TRP A 56 16.57 9.98 -16.44
N ALA A 57 15.78 9.04 -15.88
CA ALA A 57 14.35 9.17 -15.68
C ALA A 57 14.05 10.20 -14.59
N ALA A 58 14.82 10.20 -13.50
CA ALA A 58 14.74 11.21 -12.44
C ALA A 58 14.92 12.64 -12.97
N ARG A 59 15.89 12.85 -13.87
CA ARG A 59 16.10 14.16 -14.49
C ARG A 59 14.91 14.60 -15.34
N LEU A 60 14.35 13.70 -16.15
CA LEU A 60 13.17 13.99 -16.98
C LEU A 60 11.93 14.25 -16.13
N GLN A 61 11.71 13.43 -15.10
CA GLN A 61 10.63 13.61 -14.13
C GLN A 61 10.74 14.95 -13.42
N GLY A 62 11.93 15.35 -13.00
CA GLY A 62 12.16 16.63 -12.35
C GLY A 62 11.77 17.83 -13.23
N LEU A 63 12.01 17.75 -14.54
CA LEU A 63 11.57 18.78 -15.51
C LEU A 63 10.05 18.79 -15.71
N ALA A 64 9.42 17.63 -15.58
CA ALA A 64 7.98 17.44 -15.77
C ALA A 64 7.18 17.49 -14.45
N ALA A 65 7.82 17.77 -13.31
CA ALA A 65 7.21 17.76 -11.99
C ALA A 65 6.01 18.72 -11.89
N GLY A 66 4.88 18.22 -11.40
CA GLY A 66 3.63 18.98 -11.26
C GLY A 66 2.84 19.18 -12.55
N PHE A 67 3.32 18.70 -13.71
CA PHE A 67 2.50 18.60 -14.91
C PHE A 67 1.57 17.39 -14.86
N LYS A 68 0.49 17.43 -15.63
CA LYS A 68 -0.42 16.29 -15.78
C LYS A 68 0.26 15.18 -16.59
N TYR A 69 -0.11 13.95 -16.29
CA TYR A 69 0.23 12.83 -17.15
C TYR A 69 -0.37 13.00 -18.57
N PRO A 70 0.32 12.52 -19.62
CA PRO A 70 -0.24 12.44 -20.96
C PRO A 70 -1.61 11.79 -20.98
N ARG A 71 -2.56 12.41 -21.68
CA ARG A 71 -3.97 11.97 -21.73
C ARG A 71 -4.11 10.50 -22.15
N VAL A 72 -3.31 10.06 -23.12
CA VAL A 72 -3.33 8.67 -23.60
C VAL A 72 -2.98 7.64 -22.52
N LEU A 73 -2.07 7.97 -21.59
CA LEU A 73 -1.74 7.08 -20.47
C LEU A 73 -2.89 7.00 -19.48
N VAL A 74 -3.49 8.15 -19.15
CA VAL A 74 -4.60 8.24 -18.21
C VAL A 74 -5.84 7.52 -18.75
N GLU A 75 -6.18 7.70 -20.03
CA GLU A 75 -7.40 7.11 -20.61
C GLU A 75 -7.37 5.58 -20.61
N ARG A 76 -6.24 4.97 -20.97
CA ARG A 76 -6.11 3.50 -20.94
C ARG A 76 -6.13 2.95 -19.52
N ALA A 77 -5.37 3.56 -18.63
CA ALA A 77 -5.35 3.17 -17.21
C ALA A 77 -6.74 3.32 -16.57
N GLN A 78 -7.49 4.35 -16.97
CA GLN A 78 -8.84 4.58 -16.46
C GLN A 78 -9.83 3.52 -16.95
N GLN A 79 -9.73 3.08 -18.20
CA GLN A 79 -10.55 1.98 -18.74
C GLN A 79 -10.31 0.69 -17.94
N GLU A 80 -9.06 0.31 -17.75
CA GLU A 80 -8.69 -0.88 -16.96
C GLU A 80 -9.14 -0.76 -15.50
N LEU A 81 -8.99 0.42 -14.89
CA LEU A 81 -9.44 0.67 -13.52
C LEU A 81 -10.97 0.53 -13.39
N ASP A 82 -11.74 1.00 -14.38
CA ASP A 82 -13.19 0.89 -14.38
C ASP A 82 -13.66 -0.56 -14.55
N GLU A 83 -12.96 -1.34 -15.40
CA GLU A 83 -13.18 -2.78 -15.54
C GLU A 83 -12.85 -3.54 -14.25
N PHE A 84 -11.73 -3.20 -13.58
CA PHE A 84 -11.37 -3.78 -12.29
C PHE A 84 -12.40 -3.46 -11.20
N VAL A 85 -12.93 -2.22 -11.16
CA VAL A 85 -14.01 -1.83 -10.25
C VAL A 85 -15.30 -2.61 -10.55
N ALA A 86 -15.63 -2.80 -11.83
CA ALA A 86 -16.77 -3.61 -12.23
C ALA A 86 -16.60 -5.09 -11.82
N LEU A 87 -15.39 -5.64 -11.97
CA LEU A 87 -15.04 -6.98 -11.53
C LEU A 87 -15.25 -7.14 -10.02
N LEU A 88 -14.67 -6.26 -9.19
CA LEU A 88 -14.84 -6.29 -7.73
C LEU A 88 -16.32 -6.27 -7.33
N ARG A 89 -17.14 -5.41 -7.96
CA ARG A 89 -18.59 -5.35 -7.71
C ARG A 89 -19.30 -6.64 -8.12
N SER A 90 -18.90 -7.26 -9.24
CA SER A 90 -19.46 -8.54 -9.69
C SER A 90 -19.15 -9.70 -8.72
N LEU A 91 -18.05 -9.60 -7.97
CA LEU A 91 -17.68 -10.54 -6.90
C LEU A 91 -18.41 -10.27 -5.58
N GLY A 92 -19.32 -9.29 -5.52
CA GLY A 92 -20.09 -8.93 -4.34
C GLY A 92 -19.38 -7.97 -3.38
N VAL A 93 -18.24 -7.39 -3.78
CA VAL A 93 -17.46 -6.46 -2.96
C VAL A 93 -18.04 -5.06 -3.05
N THR A 94 -18.23 -4.40 -1.91
CA THR A 94 -18.56 -2.97 -1.84
C THR A 94 -17.33 -2.15 -2.19
N VAL A 95 -17.43 -1.30 -3.23
CA VAL A 95 -16.32 -0.46 -3.69
C VAL A 95 -16.57 1.01 -3.37
N THR A 96 -15.69 1.61 -2.56
CA THR A 96 -15.65 3.05 -2.28
C THR A 96 -14.44 3.70 -2.96
N ARG A 97 -14.48 5.03 -3.19
CA ARG A 97 -13.45 5.76 -3.96
C ARG A 97 -13.17 7.12 -3.32
N PRO A 98 -11.92 7.61 -3.30
CA PRO A 98 -11.59 8.92 -2.76
C PRO A 98 -12.27 10.07 -3.54
N ASP A 99 -12.38 11.22 -2.89
CA ASP A 99 -12.82 12.47 -3.51
C ASP A 99 -11.82 12.94 -4.57
N ALA A 100 -12.30 13.69 -5.56
CA ALA A 100 -11.45 14.19 -6.64
C ALA A 100 -10.56 15.33 -6.11
N VAL A 101 -9.27 15.33 -6.45
CA VAL A 101 -8.33 16.37 -6.02
C VAL A 101 -7.63 16.99 -7.22
N ASP A 102 -7.48 18.33 -7.21
CA ASP A 102 -6.54 19.00 -8.11
C ASP A 102 -5.14 18.99 -7.49
N HIS A 103 -4.36 17.95 -7.81
CA HIS A 103 -3.00 17.78 -7.28
C HIS A 103 -2.03 18.89 -7.72
N ARG A 104 -2.40 19.74 -8.68
CA ARG A 104 -1.56 20.90 -9.06
C ARG A 104 -1.57 22.00 -8.01
N LYS A 105 -2.52 22.02 -7.08
CA LYS A 105 -2.57 23.04 -6.03
C LYS A 105 -1.30 22.97 -5.20
N ARG A 106 -0.67 24.14 -5.00
CA ARG A 106 0.50 24.26 -4.13
C ARG A 106 0.05 24.25 -2.67
N PHE A 107 0.86 23.63 -1.83
CA PHE A 107 0.76 23.67 -0.38
C PHE A 107 2.17 23.68 0.20
N GLY A 108 2.29 23.84 1.51
CA GLY A 108 3.57 23.80 2.20
C GLY A 108 3.42 23.83 3.70
N THR A 109 4.54 23.62 4.36
CA THR A 109 4.77 23.85 5.77
C THR A 109 5.58 25.16 5.92
N PRO A 110 5.99 25.55 7.13
CA PRO A 110 6.97 26.63 7.29
C PRO A 110 8.30 26.39 6.57
N ASP A 111 8.70 25.12 6.39
CA ASP A 111 10.06 24.75 5.93
C ASP A 111 10.14 24.40 4.44
N TRP A 112 9.04 23.91 3.84
CA TRP A 112 9.04 23.48 2.45
C TRP A 112 7.72 23.74 1.74
N THR A 113 7.74 23.71 0.40
CA THR A 113 6.53 23.77 -0.43
C THR A 113 6.50 22.63 -1.43
N SER A 114 5.30 22.14 -1.75
CA SER A 114 5.10 21.08 -2.72
C SER A 114 3.79 21.26 -3.50
N ARG A 115 3.55 20.37 -4.44
CA ARG A 115 2.25 20.10 -5.07
C ARG A 115 1.87 18.66 -4.74
N GLY A 116 0.62 18.29 -4.97
CA GLY A 116 0.18 16.91 -4.80
C GLY A 116 0.82 15.96 -5.83
N PHE A 117 0.62 14.66 -5.61
CA PHE A 117 1.01 13.61 -6.55
C PHE A 117 -0.21 13.01 -7.25
N CYS A 118 -0.86 12.03 -6.61
CA CYS A 118 -2.05 11.34 -7.09
C CYS A 118 -2.79 10.70 -5.90
N ASN A 119 -3.93 10.06 -6.17
CA ASN A 119 -4.65 9.22 -5.19
C ASN A 119 -4.86 7.80 -5.75
N THR A 120 -3.87 7.28 -6.47
CA THR A 120 -3.95 6.00 -7.19
C THR A 120 -3.73 4.81 -6.29
N CYS A 121 -2.92 4.96 -5.23
CA CYS A 121 -2.55 3.86 -4.34
C CYS A 121 -2.97 4.16 -2.89
N PRO A 122 -4.23 3.89 -2.49
CA PRO A 122 -4.68 4.06 -1.11
C PRO A 122 -3.91 3.19 -0.11
N ARG A 123 -3.33 2.07 -0.57
CA ARG A 123 -2.51 1.16 0.24
C ARG A 123 -1.31 1.85 0.89
N ASP A 124 -0.76 2.85 0.23
CA ASP A 124 0.49 3.48 0.64
C ASP A 124 0.29 4.41 1.83
N SER A 125 -0.86 5.11 1.90
CA SER A 125 -1.11 6.20 2.85
C SER A 125 -1.98 5.79 4.05
N MET A 126 -2.54 4.58 4.03
CA MET A 126 -3.43 4.08 5.08
C MET A 126 -3.25 2.58 5.31
N LEU A 127 -3.27 2.19 6.58
CA LEU A 127 -3.20 0.80 7.03
C LEU A 127 -4.45 0.44 7.83
N VAL A 128 -5.08 -0.69 7.53
CA VAL A 128 -6.24 -1.21 8.28
C VAL A 128 -5.78 -2.35 9.19
N ILE A 129 -6.04 -2.26 10.50
CA ILE A 129 -5.72 -3.32 11.47
C ILE A 129 -6.93 -3.56 12.36
N GLY A 130 -7.62 -4.67 12.13
CA GLY A 130 -8.90 -4.94 12.77
C GLY A 130 -9.89 -3.84 12.45
N ASP A 131 -10.43 -3.20 13.48
CA ASP A 131 -11.41 -2.11 13.40
C ASP A 131 -10.81 -0.70 13.27
N GLU A 132 -9.49 -0.61 13.11
CA GLU A 132 -8.75 0.66 13.07
C GLU A 132 -8.18 0.97 11.68
N ILE A 133 -8.39 2.21 11.22
CA ILE A 133 -7.68 2.79 10.09
C ILE A 133 -6.62 3.77 10.60
N ILE A 134 -5.38 3.55 10.19
CA ILE A 134 -4.22 4.36 10.54
C ILE A 134 -3.76 5.15 9.31
N GLU A 135 -3.80 6.47 9.35
CA GLU A 135 -3.13 7.34 8.37
C GLU A 135 -1.62 7.39 8.66
N THR A 136 -0.80 7.10 7.65
CA THR A 136 0.65 6.93 7.84
C THR A 136 1.44 8.24 7.64
N PRO A 137 2.63 8.36 8.26
CA PRO A 137 3.49 9.53 8.16
C PRO A 137 4.41 9.42 6.93
N MET A 138 3.85 9.69 5.76
CA MET A 138 4.53 9.54 4.46
C MET A 138 5.80 10.38 4.35
N ALA A 139 6.85 9.82 3.75
CA ALA A 139 8.15 10.48 3.59
C ALA A 139 8.22 11.44 2.38
N TRP A 140 7.24 11.38 1.47
CA TRP A 140 7.21 12.20 0.25
C TRP A 140 6.45 13.51 0.49
N PRO A 141 7.08 14.70 0.31
CA PRO A 141 6.38 15.97 0.49
C PRO A 141 5.12 16.14 -0.38
N CYS A 142 5.12 15.57 -1.60
CA CYS A 142 3.95 15.59 -2.48
C CYS A 142 2.77 14.70 -2.02
N ARG A 143 2.99 13.84 -1.02
CA ARG A 143 1.98 12.94 -0.42
C ARG A 143 1.51 13.38 0.96
N TYR A 144 2.02 14.51 1.47
CA TYR A 144 1.77 14.98 2.84
C TYR A 144 0.29 15.10 3.23
N PHE A 145 -0.53 15.58 2.29
CA PHE A 145 -1.99 15.71 2.43
C PHE A 145 -2.78 14.66 1.64
N GLU A 146 -2.17 13.55 1.24
CA GLU A 146 -2.81 12.54 0.39
C GLU A 146 -4.11 11.98 0.99
N THR A 147 -4.13 11.77 2.31
CA THR A 147 -5.30 11.25 3.04
C THR A 147 -6.50 12.21 3.04
N HIS A 148 -6.33 13.47 2.63
CA HIS A 148 -7.42 14.45 2.61
C HIS A 148 -8.55 14.08 1.65
N SER A 149 -8.23 13.40 0.54
CA SER A 149 -9.24 12.92 -0.42
C SER A 149 -10.12 11.81 0.16
N TYR A 150 -9.69 11.14 1.22
CA TYR A 150 -10.44 10.06 1.87
C TYR A 150 -11.29 10.55 3.03
N ARG A 151 -11.25 11.83 3.41
CA ARG A 151 -11.92 12.35 4.62
C ARG A 151 -13.43 12.11 4.61
N THR A 152 -14.08 12.14 3.45
CA THR A 152 -15.52 11.82 3.36
C THR A 152 -15.79 10.39 3.81
N ILE A 153 -15.00 9.43 3.30
CA ILE A 153 -15.06 8.01 3.65
C ILE A 153 -14.67 7.79 5.12
N LEU A 154 -13.52 8.32 5.55
CA LEU A 154 -12.99 8.09 6.90
C LEU A 154 -13.93 8.65 7.99
N LYS A 155 -14.52 9.83 7.76
CA LYS A 155 -15.54 10.38 8.66
C LYS A 155 -16.82 9.56 8.70
N ASP A 156 -17.19 8.92 7.59
CA ASP A 156 -18.33 8.00 7.56
C ASP A 156 -18.03 6.73 8.39
N TYR A 157 -16.88 6.09 8.16
CA TYR A 157 -16.45 4.92 8.94
C TYR A 157 -16.36 5.21 10.44
N PHE A 158 -15.76 6.36 10.81
CA PHE A 158 -15.66 6.78 12.21
C PHE A 158 -17.04 6.96 12.87
N ARG A 159 -18.01 7.59 12.19
CA ARG A 159 -19.38 7.74 12.71
C ARG A 159 -20.10 6.40 12.89
N ARG A 160 -19.70 5.39 12.13
CA ARG A 160 -20.24 4.02 12.20
C ARG A 160 -19.44 3.11 13.14
N GLY A 161 -18.50 3.65 13.92
CA GLY A 161 -17.83 2.93 15.00
C GLY A 161 -16.38 2.52 14.74
N ALA A 162 -15.81 2.83 13.58
CA ALA A 162 -14.40 2.52 13.31
C ALA A 162 -13.46 3.38 14.16
N ARG A 163 -12.35 2.78 14.62
CA ARG A 163 -11.23 3.54 15.20
C ARG A 163 -10.46 4.23 14.07
N TRP A 164 -10.11 5.49 14.29
CA TRP A 164 -9.41 6.29 13.29
C TRP A 164 -8.24 7.02 13.93
N THR A 165 -7.03 6.68 13.47
CA THR A 165 -5.77 7.18 14.00
C THR A 165 -4.98 7.86 12.90
N SER A 166 -4.28 8.94 13.25
CA SER A 166 -3.21 9.50 12.42
C SER A 166 -1.89 9.33 13.16
N ALA A 167 -0.90 8.75 12.49
CA ALA A 167 0.47 8.79 12.96
C ALA A 167 0.99 10.25 13.04
N PRO A 168 2.06 10.52 13.80
CA PRO A 168 2.66 11.85 13.92
C PRO A 168 3.02 12.40 12.53
N LYS A 169 2.46 13.55 12.15
CA LYS A 169 2.79 14.17 10.87
C LYS A 169 4.26 14.61 10.86
N PRO A 170 5.09 14.14 9.92
CA PRO A 170 6.52 14.44 9.91
C PRO A 170 6.77 15.90 9.50
N GLN A 171 7.86 16.49 9.98
CA GLN A 171 8.30 17.81 9.54
C GLN A 171 8.82 17.80 8.10
N LEU A 172 9.43 16.68 7.66
CA LEU A 172 10.04 16.49 6.35
C LEU A 172 11.12 17.56 6.02
N THR A 173 11.93 17.92 7.02
CA THR A 173 13.09 18.79 6.82
C THR A 173 14.28 18.01 6.26
N ASP A 174 15.33 18.72 5.87
CA ASP A 174 16.53 18.12 5.28
C ASP A 174 17.20 17.09 6.21
N GLU A 175 17.06 17.23 7.54
CA GLU A 175 17.59 16.27 8.53
C GLU A 175 17.02 14.84 8.37
N LEU A 176 15.82 14.70 7.78
CA LEU A 176 15.23 13.39 7.50
C LEU A 176 15.94 12.68 6.33
N PHE A 177 16.63 13.41 5.45
CA PHE A 177 17.18 12.88 4.21
C PHE A 177 18.72 12.91 4.23
N ALA A 178 19.35 11.76 4.05
CA ALA A 178 20.80 11.65 3.92
C ALA A 178 21.28 12.38 2.66
N SER A 179 21.95 13.51 2.85
CA SER A 179 22.38 14.41 1.76
C SER A 179 23.36 13.77 0.78
N ASP A 180 24.12 12.77 1.21
CA ASP A 180 25.11 12.01 0.43
C ASP A 180 24.58 10.65 -0.05
N PHE A 181 23.27 10.42 0.05
CA PHE A 181 22.67 9.16 -0.33
C PHE A 181 22.98 8.79 -1.79
N ARG A 182 23.48 7.57 -1.97
CA ARG A 182 23.58 6.89 -3.26
C ARG A 182 23.08 5.47 -3.13
N VAL A 183 22.42 5.00 -4.19
CA VAL A 183 22.02 3.59 -4.32
C VAL A 183 23.26 2.70 -4.09
N PRO A 184 23.23 1.77 -3.12
CA PRO A 184 24.35 0.86 -2.85
C PRO A 184 24.80 0.14 -4.12
N GLY A 185 26.09 -0.09 -4.31
CA GLY A 185 26.62 -0.94 -5.38
C GLY A 185 26.35 -2.43 -5.15
N PRO A 186 26.55 -3.31 -6.16
CA PRO A 186 26.53 -4.75 -5.94
C PRO A 186 27.49 -5.16 -4.82
N GLY A 187 27.02 -5.89 -3.81
CA GLY A 187 27.81 -6.34 -2.66
C GLY A 187 28.11 -5.28 -1.60
N GLU A 188 27.70 -4.02 -1.79
CA GLU A 188 27.76 -3.03 -0.72
C GLU A 188 26.65 -3.25 0.31
N PRO A 189 26.84 -2.88 1.59
CA PRO A 189 25.77 -2.89 2.59
C PRO A 189 24.59 -2.02 2.15
N MET A 190 23.38 -2.46 2.50
CA MET A 190 22.17 -1.69 2.23
C MET A 190 22.23 -0.32 2.92
N ARG A 191 21.83 0.72 2.20
CA ARG A 191 21.68 2.09 2.70
C ARG A 191 20.33 2.62 2.27
N TYR A 192 19.78 3.52 3.08
CA TYR A 192 18.48 4.15 2.85
C TYR A 192 18.67 5.66 2.81
N ILE A 193 17.81 6.35 2.05
CA ILE A 193 17.84 7.82 2.02
C ILE A 193 17.33 8.42 3.33
N LEU A 194 16.50 7.70 4.07
CA LEU A 194 15.93 8.18 5.32
C LEU A 194 16.91 8.01 6.48
N THR A 195 17.02 9.07 7.28
CA THR A 195 17.64 9.03 8.60
C THR A 195 16.61 8.59 9.65
N GLU A 196 17.01 8.56 10.92
CA GLU A 196 16.12 8.29 12.06
C GLU A 196 15.72 9.59 12.80
N PHE A 197 15.64 10.71 12.07
CA PHE A 197 15.29 12.03 12.63
C PHE A 197 13.88 12.06 13.22
N GLU A 198 12.91 11.47 12.52
CA GLU A 198 11.51 11.38 12.95
C GLU A 198 10.82 10.14 12.35
N PRO A 199 9.67 9.68 12.89
CA PRO A 199 8.99 8.50 12.39
C PRO A 199 8.39 8.78 11.00
N VAL A 200 8.79 7.99 10.01
CA VAL A 200 8.16 7.96 8.67
C VAL A 200 7.97 6.53 8.20
N PHE A 201 6.83 6.27 7.57
CA PHE A 201 6.55 5.00 6.90
C PHE A 201 5.39 5.12 5.92
N ASP A 202 5.47 4.33 4.84
CA ASP A 202 4.35 4.05 3.96
C ASP A 202 3.67 2.75 4.45
N ALA A 203 2.34 2.72 4.47
CA ALA A 203 1.58 1.53 4.86
C ALA A 203 1.88 0.31 3.96
N ALA A 204 2.21 0.54 2.70
CA ALA A 204 2.54 -0.50 1.72
C ALA A 204 3.90 -1.19 1.98
N ASP A 205 4.71 -0.74 2.94
CA ASP A 205 5.84 -1.54 3.45
C ASP A 205 5.41 -2.63 4.44
N PHE A 206 4.14 -2.62 4.88
CA PHE A 206 3.57 -3.59 5.83
C PHE A 206 2.55 -4.51 5.14
N VAL A 207 2.59 -5.80 5.49
CA VAL A 207 1.53 -6.79 5.16
C VAL A 207 1.10 -7.53 6.42
N ARG A 208 -0.17 -7.97 6.45
CA ARG A 208 -0.82 -8.45 7.67
C ARG A 208 -1.17 -9.93 7.60
N ALA A 209 -0.90 -10.64 8.69
CA ALA A 209 -1.31 -12.01 8.94
C ALA A 209 -1.82 -12.14 10.38
N GLY A 210 -2.99 -11.56 10.64
CA GLY A 210 -3.63 -11.62 11.96
C GLY A 210 -2.81 -10.84 13.00
N ARG A 211 -2.28 -11.56 13.99
CA ARG A 211 -1.43 -10.99 15.05
C ARG A 211 -0.03 -10.63 14.58
N ASP A 212 0.39 -11.07 13.41
CA ASP A 212 1.74 -10.83 12.89
C ASP A 212 1.68 -9.89 11.69
N LEU A 213 2.54 -8.89 11.70
CA LEU A 213 2.77 -7.98 10.60
C LEU A 213 4.21 -8.15 10.12
N PHE A 214 4.39 -8.12 8.81
CA PHE A 214 5.71 -8.17 8.19
C PHE A 214 6.01 -6.84 7.56
N VAL A 215 7.24 -6.36 7.73
CA VAL A 215 7.68 -5.06 7.22
C VAL A 215 9.04 -5.14 6.54
N THR A 216 9.24 -4.36 5.48
CA THR A 216 10.58 -4.13 4.92
C THR A 216 11.02 -2.70 5.23
N ARG A 217 12.23 -2.52 5.77
CA ARG A 217 12.83 -1.18 5.87
C ARG A 217 13.16 -0.70 4.45
N SER A 218 12.77 0.53 4.13
CA SER A 218 12.74 1.02 2.76
C SER A 218 13.23 2.47 2.65
N ASN A 219 13.23 3.02 1.43
CA ASN A 219 13.46 4.46 1.22
C ASN A 219 12.29 5.35 1.64
N VAL A 220 11.19 4.77 2.12
CA VAL A 220 10.02 5.49 2.67
C VAL A 220 9.63 5.07 4.09
N THR A 221 10.23 4.01 4.63
CA THR A 221 9.98 3.48 5.98
C THR A 221 11.29 3.31 6.76
N ASN A 222 11.45 4.07 7.85
CA ASN A 222 12.62 4.03 8.73
C ASN A 222 12.37 3.21 10.02
N ARG A 223 13.42 2.99 10.83
CA ARG A 223 13.31 2.20 12.06
C ARG A 223 12.37 2.87 13.06
N MET A 224 12.44 4.20 13.18
CA MET A 224 11.60 4.97 14.08
C MET A 224 10.11 4.86 13.72
N GLY A 225 9.76 4.76 12.44
CA GLY A 225 8.41 4.50 11.93
C GLY A 225 7.91 3.09 12.29
N ILE A 226 8.75 2.07 12.07
CA ILE A 226 8.47 0.68 12.47
C ILE A 226 8.23 0.60 13.99
N ASP A 227 9.09 1.24 14.78
CA ASP A 227 8.98 1.26 16.24
C ASP A 227 7.78 2.06 16.74
N TRP A 228 7.34 3.07 16.00
CA TRP A 228 6.09 3.77 16.29
C TRP A 228 4.91 2.83 16.14
N LEU A 229 4.81 2.11 15.00
CA LEU A 229 3.70 1.19 14.77
C LEU A 229 3.72 0.03 15.79
N ARG A 230 4.89 -0.56 16.04
CA ARG A 230 5.06 -1.62 17.04
C ARG A 230 4.57 -1.19 18.43
N ARG A 231 4.89 0.04 18.86
CA ARG A 231 4.42 0.59 20.14
C ARG A 231 2.93 0.92 20.14
N HIS A 232 2.40 1.42 19.02
CA HIS A 232 0.99 1.78 18.86
C HIS A 232 0.08 0.54 18.96
N LEU A 233 0.45 -0.55 18.27
CA LEU A 233 -0.33 -1.80 18.28
C LEU A 233 -0.27 -2.54 19.62
N GLY A 234 0.78 -2.30 20.40
CA GLY A 234 0.96 -2.92 21.71
C GLY A 234 1.24 -4.42 21.62
N PRO A 235 1.21 -5.13 22.76
CA PRO A 235 1.65 -6.53 22.86
C PRO A 235 0.73 -7.55 22.18
N GLY A 236 -0.44 -7.11 21.70
CA GLY A 236 -1.39 -7.97 20.99
C GLY A 236 -0.96 -8.32 19.56
N TYR A 237 0.01 -7.58 19.02
CA TYR A 237 0.57 -7.73 17.68
C TYR A 237 2.09 -7.86 17.71
N ARG A 238 2.66 -8.50 16.69
CA ARG A 238 4.09 -8.68 16.48
C ARG A 238 4.46 -8.11 15.12
N VAL A 239 5.61 -7.43 15.04
CA VAL A 239 6.09 -6.82 13.80
C VAL A 239 7.46 -7.40 13.47
N HIS A 240 7.53 -8.17 12.39
CA HIS A 240 8.70 -8.90 11.91
C HIS A 240 9.30 -8.21 10.68
N GLU A 241 10.62 -8.09 10.63
CA GLU A 241 11.29 -7.49 9.49
C GLU A 241 11.62 -8.56 8.43
N ILE A 242 11.31 -8.29 7.17
CA ILE A 242 11.71 -9.09 6.01
C ILE A 242 12.96 -8.46 5.39
N PRO A 243 14.14 -9.11 5.45
CA PRO A 243 15.33 -8.62 4.79
C PRO A 243 15.18 -8.64 3.28
N SER A 244 15.44 -7.51 2.62
CA SER A 244 15.39 -7.39 1.16
C SER A 244 16.77 -7.07 0.58
N ARG A 245 17.11 -7.75 -0.52
CA ARG A 245 18.28 -7.51 -1.38
C ARG A 245 18.01 -6.40 -2.42
N CYS A 246 16.77 -5.89 -2.50
CA CYS A 246 16.44 -4.79 -3.40
C CYS A 246 17.25 -3.53 -3.02
N ARG A 247 18.04 -3.02 -3.94
CA ARG A 247 18.95 -1.87 -3.72
C ARG A 247 18.23 -0.52 -3.64
N THR A 248 16.96 -0.48 -4.07
CA THR A 248 16.08 0.68 -4.02
C THR A 248 14.72 0.25 -3.46
N PRO A 249 14.66 -0.23 -2.21
CA PRO A 249 13.44 -0.81 -1.66
C PRO A 249 12.40 0.28 -1.42
N MET A 250 11.19 0.01 -1.88
CA MET A 250 9.98 0.78 -1.63
C MET A 250 8.81 -0.18 -1.78
N HIS A 251 8.05 -0.35 -0.71
CA HIS A 251 6.89 -1.22 -0.59
C HIS A 251 7.25 -2.72 -0.66
N ILE A 252 6.58 -3.51 0.19
CA ILE A 252 6.87 -4.94 0.37
C ILE A 252 6.06 -5.81 -0.61
N ASP A 253 4.99 -5.29 -1.17
CA ASP A 253 3.95 -5.97 -1.96
C ASP A 253 4.37 -6.38 -3.40
N THR A 254 5.66 -6.22 -3.75
CA THR A 254 6.32 -6.82 -4.92
C THR A 254 7.57 -7.63 -4.54
N THR A 255 7.75 -7.85 -3.24
CA THR A 255 8.91 -8.53 -2.63
C THR A 255 8.46 -9.76 -1.83
N PHE A 256 7.47 -9.59 -0.96
CA PHE A 256 6.91 -10.61 -0.09
C PHE A 256 5.40 -10.42 0.01
N VAL A 257 4.63 -11.39 -0.48
CA VAL A 257 3.16 -11.32 -0.60
C VAL A 257 2.53 -12.49 0.13
N LEU A 258 1.61 -12.22 1.03
CA LEU A 258 0.87 -13.26 1.74
C LEU A 258 -0.38 -13.62 0.93
N LEU A 259 -0.55 -14.91 0.62
CA LEU A 259 -1.65 -15.37 -0.25
C LEU A 259 -2.76 -16.09 0.52
N ALA A 260 -2.41 -16.91 1.51
CA ALA A 260 -3.35 -17.67 2.33
C ALA A 260 -2.67 -18.08 3.64
N PRO A 261 -3.39 -18.62 4.64
CA PRO A 261 -2.78 -19.17 5.84
C PRO A 261 -1.71 -20.22 5.45
N GLY A 262 -0.46 -19.98 5.88
CA GLY A 262 0.65 -20.87 5.59
C GLY A 262 1.22 -20.77 4.17
N LYS A 263 0.86 -19.77 3.35
CA LYS A 263 1.40 -19.59 1.98
C LYS A 263 1.86 -18.15 1.73
N ALA A 264 3.15 -17.99 1.43
CA ALA A 264 3.75 -16.71 1.06
C ALA A 264 4.45 -16.81 -0.31
N LEU A 265 4.28 -15.78 -1.14
CA LEU A 265 4.95 -15.62 -2.42
C LEU A 265 6.13 -14.66 -2.28
N VAL A 266 7.32 -15.10 -2.69
CA VAL A 266 8.56 -14.34 -2.56
C VAL A 266 9.16 -14.01 -3.92
N ASN A 267 9.78 -12.84 -3.98
CA ASN A 267 10.52 -12.38 -5.14
C ASN A 267 11.90 -13.03 -5.16
N PRO A 268 12.26 -13.84 -6.19
CA PRO A 268 13.53 -14.55 -6.24
C PRO A 268 14.76 -13.65 -6.34
N GLU A 269 14.60 -12.40 -6.78
CA GLU A 269 15.72 -11.44 -6.88
C GLU A 269 15.95 -10.70 -5.57
N TYR A 270 14.89 -10.46 -4.79
CA TYR A 270 14.94 -9.58 -3.64
C TYR A 270 14.94 -10.34 -2.31
N ILE A 271 14.47 -11.58 -2.28
CA ILE A 271 14.44 -12.38 -1.05
C ILE A 271 15.51 -13.46 -1.10
N ASP A 272 16.21 -13.59 0.02
CA ASP A 272 16.99 -14.78 0.34
C ASP A 272 16.13 -15.71 1.20
N VAL A 273 15.66 -16.82 0.63
CA VAL A 273 14.74 -17.72 1.34
C VAL A 273 15.38 -18.31 2.59
N ASP A 274 16.70 -18.54 2.57
CA ASP A 274 17.46 -19.09 3.70
C ASP A 274 17.61 -18.11 4.88
N HIS A 275 17.26 -16.83 4.69
CA HIS A 275 17.37 -15.77 5.70
C HIS A 275 16.02 -15.12 6.01
N LEU A 276 14.92 -15.80 5.70
CA LEU A 276 13.61 -15.39 6.16
C LEU A 276 13.49 -15.55 7.69
N PRO A 277 12.66 -14.73 8.36
CA PRO A 277 12.40 -14.89 9.80
C PRO A 277 11.90 -16.29 10.15
N GLU A 278 12.40 -16.87 11.26
CA GLU A 278 12.07 -18.23 11.75
C GLU A 278 10.56 -18.47 11.91
N VAL A 279 9.79 -17.41 12.15
CA VAL A 279 8.32 -17.45 12.23
C VAL A 279 7.69 -18.00 10.94
N LEU A 280 8.40 -17.94 9.80
CA LEU A 280 7.96 -18.46 8.49
C LEU A 280 8.41 -19.91 8.21
N ASP A 281 9.12 -20.58 9.12
CA ASP A 281 9.66 -21.93 8.88
C ASP A 281 8.58 -22.98 8.57
N SER A 282 7.36 -22.77 9.10
CA SER A 282 6.21 -23.64 8.86
C SER A 282 5.40 -23.29 7.60
N TRP A 283 5.74 -22.18 6.94
CA TRP A 283 5.01 -21.67 5.79
C TRP A 283 5.57 -22.24 4.47
N ASP A 284 4.67 -22.46 3.51
CA ASP A 284 5.01 -22.81 2.14
C ASP A 284 5.46 -21.56 1.38
N ILE A 285 6.76 -21.49 1.13
CA ILE A 285 7.41 -20.36 0.44
C ILE A 285 7.40 -20.60 -1.07
N LEU A 286 6.49 -19.92 -1.75
CA LEU A 286 6.27 -19.97 -3.18
C LEU A 286 7.18 -18.96 -3.88
N VAL A 287 7.95 -19.40 -4.87
CA VAL A 287 8.86 -18.51 -5.61
C VAL A 287 8.16 -17.98 -6.86
N ALA A 288 8.10 -16.65 -7.00
CA ALA A 288 7.46 -16.02 -8.14
C ALA A 288 8.15 -16.40 -9.46
N PRO A 289 7.39 -16.77 -10.52
CA PRO A 289 7.96 -16.98 -11.84
C PRO A 289 8.43 -15.65 -12.44
N GLU A 290 9.41 -15.72 -13.36
CA GLU A 290 9.86 -14.55 -14.11
C GLU A 290 8.67 -13.87 -14.81
N PRO A 291 8.50 -12.55 -14.68
CA PRO A 291 7.39 -11.83 -15.31
C PRO A 291 7.44 -11.95 -16.85
N ASP A 292 6.30 -12.22 -17.47
CA ASP A 292 6.19 -12.23 -18.93
C ASP A 292 6.61 -10.86 -19.51
N PRO A 293 7.45 -10.81 -20.58
CA PRO A 293 7.89 -9.56 -21.17
C PRO A 293 6.71 -8.70 -21.62
N ILE A 294 6.68 -7.44 -21.20
CA ILE A 294 5.79 -6.44 -21.79
C ILE A 294 6.33 -6.14 -23.18
N ASP A 295 5.53 -6.04 -24.25
CA ASP A 295 6.04 -5.66 -25.58
C ASP A 295 5.87 -4.16 -25.87
N GLU A 296 4.91 -3.53 -25.19
CA GLU A 296 4.60 -2.11 -25.38
C GLU A 296 5.73 -1.20 -24.86
N HIS A 297 6.41 -0.53 -25.80
CA HIS A 297 7.54 0.35 -25.49
C HIS A 297 7.15 1.53 -24.57
N LEU A 298 5.95 2.09 -24.74
CA LEU A 298 5.48 3.21 -23.92
C LEU A 298 5.35 2.83 -22.45
N LEU A 299 4.78 1.65 -22.15
CA LEU A 299 4.67 1.14 -20.78
C LEU A 299 6.05 0.85 -20.16
N LYS A 300 6.97 0.25 -20.93
CA LYS A 300 8.35 -0.01 -20.46
C LYS A 300 9.07 1.23 -19.98
N VAL A 301 8.87 2.36 -20.67
CA VAL A 301 9.60 3.60 -20.41
C VAL A 301 8.90 4.48 -19.38
N THR A 302 7.58 4.32 -19.20
CA THR A 302 6.78 5.18 -18.30
C THR A 302 6.41 4.54 -16.97
N SER A 303 6.62 3.23 -16.78
CA SER A 303 6.39 2.55 -15.50
C SER A 303 7.20 3.17 -14.36
N LEU A 304 6.53 3.48 -13.24
CA LEU A 304 7.19 3.83 -11.98
C LEU A 304 7.54 2.59 -11.15
N CYS A 305 7.05 1.41 -11.55
CA CYS A 305 7.24 0.15 -10.86
C CYS A 305 8.32 -0.71 -11.54
N GLY A 306 8.95 -1.59 -10.75
CA GLY A 306 9.83 -2.64 -11.25
C GLY A 306 9.08 -3.74 -12.01
N LYS A 307 9.84 -4.62 -12.70
CA LYS A 307 9.26 -5.74 -13.48
C LYS A 307 8.39 -6.70 -12.68
N TRP A 308 8.57 -6.73 -11.36
CA TRP A 308 7.90 -7.65 -10.42
C TRP A 308 6.48 -7.22 -10.04
N LEU A 309 5.90 -6.23 -10.74
CA LEU A 309 4.50 -5.85 -10.56
C LEU A 309 3.51 -7.01 -10.80
N SER A 310 3.96 -8.07 -11.50
CA SER A 310 3.23 -9.34 -11.64
C SER A 310 2.87 -10.00 -10.30
N MET A 311 3.64 -9.73 -9.24
CA MET A 311 3.38 -10.25 -7.89
C MET A 311 2.34 -9.44 -7.12
N ASN A 312 2.02 -8.23 -7.55
CA ASN A 312 1.13 -7.31 -6.84
C ASN A 312 -0.34 -7.67 -7.08
N VAL A 313 -0.71 -8.86 -6.60
CA VAL A 313 -2.02 -9.51 -6.74
C VAL A 313 -2.95 -9.11 -5.59
N LEU A 314 -4.25 -9.32 -5.76
CA LEU A 314 -5.25 -9.08 -4.71
C LEU A 314 -6.02 -10.36 -4.39
N MET A 315 -5.85 -10.89 -3.18
CA MET A 315 -6.67 -12.01 -2.70
C MET A 315 -8.09 -11.54 -2.41
N VAL A 316 -9.06 -12.22 -3.03
CA VAL A 316 -10.50 -12.02 -2.79
C VAL A 316 -10.96 -12.89 -1.61
N ASP A 317 -10.44 -14.10 -1.53
CA ASP A 317 -10.50 -15.00 -0.38
C ASP A 317 -9.26 -15.93 -0.41
N GLU A 318 -9.20 -16.94 0.47
CA GLU A 318 -8.09 -17.90 0.56
C GLU A 318 -7.78 -18.67 -0.74
N LYS A 319 -8.70 -18.69 -1.72
CA LYS A 319 -8.52 -19.40 -2.99
C LYS A 319 -8.49 -18.47 -4.19
N ARG A 320 -9.39 -17.49 -4.25
CA ARG A 320 -9.58 -16.62 -5.41
C ARG A 320 -8.62 -15.45 -5.36
N VAL A 321 -7.82 -15.28 -6.42
CA VAL A 321 -6.79 -14.24 -6.50
C VAL A 321 -6.93 -13.45 -7.80
N ILE A 322 -7.07 -12.13 -7.72
CA ILE A 322 -7.04 -11.28 -8.91
C ILE A 322 -5.57 -11.02 -9.27
N ALA A 323 -5.22 -11.34 -10.52
CA ALA A 323 -3.86 -11.21 -11.03
C ALA A 323 -3.89 -10.72 -12.49
N GLU A 324 -2.75 -10.19 -12.95
CA GLU A 324 -2.65 -9.57 -14.28
C GLU A 324 -2.81 -10.64 -15.38
N ARG A 325 -3.76 -10.43 -16.30
CA ARG A 325 -4.01 -11.25 -17.47
C ARG A 325 -2.76 -11.44 -18.35
N HIS A 326 -1.94 -10.40 -18.56
CA HIS A 326 -0.72 -10.51 -19.39
C HIS A 326 0.27 -11.53 -18.83
N HIS A 327 0.37 -11.64 -17.50
CA HIS A 327 1.36 -12.49 -16.82
C HIS A 327 0.90 -13.95 -16.69
N THR A 328 0.72 -14.62 -17.83
CA THR A 328 0.28 -16.02 -17.91
C THR A 328 1.17 -17.00 -17.13
N GLY A 329 2.46 -16.70 -16.97
CA GLY A 329 3.36 -17.47 -16.12
C GLY A 329 2.95 -17.44 -14.65
N MET A 330 2.57 -16.28 -14.14
CA MET A 330 2.04 -16.09 -12.79
C MET A 330 0.71 -16.80 -12.61
N LEU A 331 -0.22 -16.66 -13.57
CA LEU A 331 -1.54 -17.32 -13.52
C LEU A 331 -1.40 -18.85 -13.41
N ARG A 332 -0.55 -19.47 -14.24
CA ARG A 332 -0.29 -20.92 -14.18
C ARG A 332 0.38 -21.36 -12.87
N ALA A 333 1.24 -20.51 -12.31
CA ALA A 333 1.87 -20.79 -11.03
C ALA A 333 0.84 -20.79 -9.89
N LEU A 334 -0.05 -19.78 -9.85
CA LEU A 334 -1.16 -19.69 -8.90
C LEU A 334 -2.08 -20.91 -8.98
N GLU A 335 -2.49 -21.34 -10.18
CA GLU A 335 -3.28 -22.57 -10.40
C GLU A 335 -2.56 -23.80 -9.84
N LYS A 336 -1.26 -23.95 -10.13
CA LYS A 336 -0.44 -25.08 -9.65
C LYS A 336 -0.35 -25.11 -8.11
N TRP A 337 -0.35 -23.95 -7.47
CA TRP A 337 -0.31 -23.83 -6.01
C TRP A 337 -1.68 -23.99 -5.34
N GLY A 338 -2.74 -24.22 -6.13
CA GLY A 338 -4.09 -24.51 -5.65
C GLY A 338 -5.00 -23.28 -5.54
N PHE A 339 -4.60 -22.14 -6.11
CA PHE A 339 -5.43 -20.94 -6.20
C PHE A 339 -6.29 -20.94 -7.46
N GLU A 340 -7.34 -20.11 -7.45
CA GLU A 340 -8.24 -19.85 -8.56
C GLU A 340 -7.99 -18.42 -9.07
N PRO A 341 -7.02 -18.22 -10.00
CA PRO A 341 -6.75 -16.88 -10.49
C PRO A 341 -7.92 -16.32 -11.30
N ILE A 342 -8.21 -15.05 -11.08
CA ILE A 342 -9.20 -14.24 -11.79
C ILE A 342 -8.42 -13.22 -12.63
N PRO A 343 -8.20 -13.49 -13.92
CA PRO A 343 -7.39 -12.60 -14.77
C PRO A 343 -8.12 -11.27 -15.01
N CYS A 344 -7.47 -10.16 -14.70
CA CYS A 344 -7.97 -8.80 -14.90
C CYS A 344 -6.86 -7.96 -15.52
N ASP A 345 -7.21 -7.03 -16.41
CA ASP A 345 -6.25 -6.12 -17.03
C ASP A 345 -6.06 -4.89 -16.13
N LEU A 346 -4.81 -4.59 -15.74
CA LEU A 346 -4.44 -3.36 -14.99
C LEU A 346 -3.00 -2.90 -15.29
N LEU A 347 -2.42 -3.37 -16.41
CA LEU A 347 -1.02 -3.14 -16.76
C LEU A 347 -0.72 -1.65 -17.01
N HIS A 348 -1.68 -0.89 -17.56
CA HIS A 348 -1.54 0.53 -17.82
C HIS A 348 -1.60 1.38 -16.55
N TYR A 349 -1.86 0.79 -15.39
CA TYR A 349 -1.79 1.45 -14.09
C TYR A 349 -0.35 1.61 -13.57
N ALA A 350 0.61 0.84 -14.09
CA ALA A 350 2.02 0.86 -13.67
C ALA A 350 2.71 2.24 -13.69
N PRO A 351 2.45 3.16 -14.66
CA PRO A 351 2.99 4.52 -14.64
C PRO A 351 2.51 5.37 -13.44
N PHE A 352 1.48 4.91 -12.74
CA PHE A 352 0.87 5.56 -11.58
C PHE A 352 1.21 4.86 -10.25
N GLY A 353 2.19 3.94 -10.27
CA GLY A 353 2.85 3.45 -9.07
C GLY A 353 2.25 2.20 -8.44
N GLY A 354 1.51 1.36 -9.17
CA GLY A 354 0.99 0.12 -8.57
C GLY A 354 0.21 -0.79 -9.49
N SER A 355 -0.30 -1.88 -8.91
CA SER A 355 -1.29 -2.80 -9.50
C SER A 355 -2.38 -3.10 -8.46
N PHE A 356 -2.98 -4.29 -8.45
CA PHE A 356 -4.19 -4.60 -7.68
C PHE A 356 -4.04 -4.34 -6.17
N HIS A 357 -2.93 -4.74 -5.54
CA HIS A 357 -2.74 -4.54 -4.10
C HIS A 357 -2.50 -3.07 -3.75
N CYS A 358 -1.60 -2.39 -4.49
CA CYS A 358 -1.32 -0.98 -4.26
C CYS A 358 -2.57 -0.10 -4.51
N ALA A 359 -3.30 -0.39 -5.59
CA ALA A 359 -4.45 0.37 -6.05
C ALA A 359 -5.66 0.26 -5.11
N THR A 360 -5.57 -0.58 -4.08
CA THR A 360 -6.68 -0.90 -3.19
C THR A 360 -6.31 -0.87 -1.71
N LEU A 361 -7.33 -0.64 -0.86
CA LEU A 361 -7.25 -0.80 0.59
C LEU A 361 -8.45 -1.60 1.05
N ASP A 362 -8.24 -2.83 1.50
CA ASP A 362 -9.29 -3.70 2.02
C ASP A 362 -9.73 -3.22 3.40
N VAL A 363 -10.94 -2.67 3.45
CA VAL A 363 -11.54 -2.08 4.65
C VAL A 363 -12.23 -3.13 5.50
N ARG A 364 -12.88 -4.09 4.84
CA ARG A 364 -13.57 -5.18 5.51
C ARG A 364 -13.31 -6.51 4.82
N ARG A 365 -12.81 -7.47 5.61
CA ARG A 365 -12.77 -8.89 5.28
C ARG A 365 -13.50 -9.65 6.38
N ARG A 366 -14.17 -10.75 6.03
CA ARG A 366 -14.92 -11.56 7.00
C ARG A 366 -14.00 -12.58 7.66
N GLY A 367 -13.54 -12.27 8.86
CA GLY A 367 -12.74 -13.17 9.68
C GLY A 367 -12.50 -12.60 11.08
N GLU A 368 -11.79 -13.34 11.91
CA GLU A 368 -11.44 -12.94 13.28
C GLU A 368 -9.92 -12.74 13.41
N LEU A 369 -9.49 -12.15 14.53
CA LEU A 369 -8.06 -12.00 14.82
C LEU A 369 -7.44 -13.34 15.25
N GLU A 370 -6.66 -13.94 14.37
CA GLU A 370 -5.97 -15.22 14.59
C GLU A 370 -4.43 -15.08 14.64
N SER A 371 -3.76 -16.14 15.11
CA SER A 371 -2.30 -16.34 14.99
C SER A 371 -2.08 -17.44 13.95
N TYR A 372 -1.16 -17.22 13.00
CA TYR A 372 -0.87 -18.19 11.92
C TYR A 372 0.56 -18.75 11.96
N PHE A 373 1.26 -18.51 13.06
CA PHE A 373 2.70 -18.79 13.17
C PHE A 373 3.08 -19.43 14.52
N ASP A 374 2.15 -20.20 15.07
CA ASP A 374 2.34 -20.94 16.32
C ASP A 374 3.02 -22.30 16.10
#